data_AF-A0A7W3SY61-F1
#
_entry.id   AF-A0A7W3SY61-F1
#
_cell.length_a   1.000
_cell.length_b   1.000
_cell.length_c   1.000
_cell.angle_alpha   90.00
_cell.angle_beta   90.00
_cell.angle_gamma   90.00
#
_symmetry.space_group_name_H-M   'P 1'
#
loop_
_entity.id
_entity.type
_entity.pdbx_description
1 polymer ?
#
loop_
_entity_poly.entity_id
_entity_poly.type
_entity_poly.pdbx_seq_one_letter_code
_entity_poly.pdbx_strand_id
1 'polypeptide(L)'
;MLWAVIDKHSLNSGLRIIAADNSNDPLEEVLEVYFTTMLNMLQEKGDLIVMFFGESQRNPIILQRLIALIQEGVQPLYNFLRTRGIQGEEDLTIAIRNIHTSVVMYFLLLGRTENDKGEHSRYIHTTVKQFLKIIS
;
A
#
# COMPACT_ATOMS: atom_id res chain seq x y z
N MET A 1 18.36 2.99 -16.21
CA MET A 1 17.17 3.80 -16.56
C MET A 1 15.97 3.41 -15.72
N LEU A 2 15.50 2.16 -15.75
CA LEU A 2 14.35 1.66 -14.94
C LEU A 2 14.52 1.92 -13.43
N TRP A 3 15.73 1.77 -12.90
CA TRP A 3 16.05 1.94 -11.48
C TRP A 3 15.85 3.36 -10.95
N ALA A 4 16.25 4.38 -11.71
CA ALA A 4 16.06 5.78 -11.33
C ALA A 4 14.57 6.18 -11.39
N VAL A 5 13.77 5.50 -12.22
CA VAL A 5 12.31 5.68 -12.28
C VAL A 5 11.67 5.05 -11.05
N ILE A 6 12.08 3.85 -10.63
CA ILE A 6 11.52 3.19 -9.45
C ILE A 6 11.82 3.96 -8.16
N ASP A 7 13.03 4.48 -7.98
CA ASP A 7 13.38 5.31 -6.81
C ASP A 7 12.68 6.68 -6.84
N LYS A 8 12.68 7.36 -7.99
CA LYS A 8 12.06 8.70 -8.14
C LYS A 8 10.53 8.65 -8.09
N HIS A 9 9.91 7.52 -8.44
CA HIS A 9 8.46 7.34 -8.46
C HIS A 9 7.97 6.36 -7.39
N SER A 10 8.80 6.00 -6.40
CA SER A 10 8.45 5.00 -5.40
C SER A 10 7.12 5.36 -4.71
N LEU A 11 6.20 4.40 -4.67
CA LEU A 11 4.93 4.55 -3.95
C LEU A 11 5.18 4.92 -2.48
N ASN A 12 6.24 4.36 -1.91
CA ASN A 12 6.64 4.52 -0.52
C ASN A 12 6.92 5.96 -0.13
N SER A 13 7.41 6.84 -1.03
CA SER A 13 7.64 8.25 -0.69
C SER A 13 6.32 9.01 -0.52
N GLY A 14 5.31 8.72 -1.34
CA GLY A 14 3.97 9.32 -1.19
C GLY A 14 3.28 8.85 0.09
N LEU A 15 3.36 7.55 0.38
CA LEU A 15 2.79 6.96 1.59
C LEU A 15 3.45 7.46 2.88
N ARG A 16 4.76 7.78 2.84
CA ARG A 16 5.47 8.41 3.96
C ARG A 16 4.91 9.78 4.32
N ILE A 17 4.52 10.59 3.34
CA ILE A 17 3.99 11.93 3.58
C ILE A 17 2.66 11.85 4.32
N ILE A 18 1.78 10.93 3.88
CA ILE A 18 0.45 10.75 4.48
C ILE A 18 0.56 10.14 5.88
N ALA A 19 1.42 9.14 6.05
CA ALA A 19 1.64 8.52 7.37
C ALA A 19 2.39 9.42 8.36
N ALA A 20 3.09 10.46 7.87
CA ALA A 20 3.72 11.48 8.72
C ALA A 20 2.73 12.55 9.19
N ASP A 21 1.51 12.57 8.65
CA ASP A 21 0.47 13.49 9.08
C ASP A 21 -0.04 13.07 10.47
N ASN A 22 0.25 13.88 11.49
CA ASN A 22 -0.22 13.66 12.85
C ASN A 22 -1.62 14.26 13.05
N SER A 23 -2.49 14.08 12.05
CA SER A 23 -3.85 14.60 12.14
C SER A 23 -4.59 13.97 13.32
N ASN A 24 -5.48 14.75 13.96
CA ASN A 24 -6.36 14.26 15.01
C ASN A 24 -7.60 13.54 14.45
N ASP A 25 -7.64 13.32 13.13
CA ASP A 25 -8.79 12.73 12.47
C ASP A 25 -9.00 11.28 12.92
N PRO A 26 -10.24 10.76 12.83
CA PRO A 26 -10.54 9.37 13.11
C PRO A 26 -9.61 8.44 12.33
N LEU A 27 -9.12 7.38 13.00
CA LEU A 27 -8.18 6.43 12.40
C LEU A 27 -8.72 5.82 11.10
N GLU A 28 -10.01 5.53 11.05
CA GLU A 28 -10.70 5.02 9.86
C GLU A 28 -10.55 5.96 8.67
N GLU A 29 -10.81 7.26 8.85
CA GLU A 29 -10.73 8.26 7.78
C GLU A 29 -9.30 8.40 7.25
N VAL A 30 -8.29 8.41 8.14
CA VAL A 30 -6.88 8.49 7.73
C VAL A 30 -6.47 7.26 6.94
N LEU A 31 -6.90 6.07 7.35
CA LEU A 31 -6.63 4.83 6.62
C LEU A 31 -7.32 4.80 5.26
N GLU A 32 -8.56 5.26 5.16
CA GLU A 32 -9.26 5.37 3.87
C GLU A 32 -8.52 6.29 2.91
N VAL A 33 -8.07 7.46 3.37
CA VAL A 33 -7.25 8.38 2.57
C VAL A 33 -5.92 7.74 2.15
N TYR A 34 -5.26 7.05 3.08
CA TYR A 34 -4.00 6.36 2.84
C TYR A 34 -4.13 5.31 1.71
N PHE A 35 -5.09 4.39 1.84
CA PHE A 35 -5.25 3.31 0.86
C PHE A 35 -5.88 3.77 -0.44
N THR A 36 -6.74 4.80 -0.43
CA THR A 36 -7.23 5.44 -1.66
C THR A 36 -6.07 6.06 -2.43
N THR A 37 -5.18 6.77 -1.74
CA THR A 37 -4.01 7.38 -2.38
C THR A 37 -3.05 6.32 -2.90
N MET A 38 -2.82 5.25 -2.13
CA MET A 38 -2.06 4.09 -2.59
C MET A 38 -2.63 3.54 -3.90
N LEU A 39 -3.94 3.28 -3.97
CA LEU A 39 -4.60 2.72 -5.14
C LEU A 39 -4.51 3.67 -6.35
N ASN A 40 -4.71 4.98 -6.16
CA ASN A 40 -4.56 5.98 -7.22
C ASN A 40 -3.14 5.98 -7.79
N MET A 41 -2.12 5.94 -6.92
CA MET A 41 -0.72 5.90 -7.37
C MET A 41 -0.38 4.58 -8.10
N LEU A 42 -1.01 3.46 -7.70
CA LEU A 42 -0.88 2.19 -8.42
C LEU A 42 -1.49 2.30 -9.83
N GLN A 43 -2.65 2.94 -9.96
CA GLN A 43 -3.31 3.17 -11.26
C GLN A 43 -2.49 4.09 -12.17
N GLU A 44 -2.01 5.22 -11.64
CA GLU A 44 -1.18 6.17 -12.39
C GLU A 44 0.09 5.53 -12.97
N LYS A 45 0.66 4.54 -12.28
CA LYS A 45 1.90 3.85 -12.66
C LYS A 45 1.65 2.41 -13.12
N GLY A 46 0.43 2.10 -13.53
CA GLY A 46 -0.01 0.71 -13.66
C GLY A 46 0.82 -0.14 -14.62
N ASP A 47 1.17 0.41 -15.79
CA ASP A 47 1.99 -0.31 -16.78
C ASP A 47 3.39 -0.62 -16.25
N LEU A 48 4.00 0.32 -15.52
CA LEU A 48 5.31 0.13 -14.91
C LEU A 48 5.27 -0.96 -13.83
N ILE A 49 4.23 -0.96 -13.00
CA ILE A 49 4.06 -1.93 -11.91
C ILE A 49 3.86 -3.34 -12.48
N VAL A 50 3.01 -3.48 -13.50
CA VAL A 50 2.74 -4.77 -14.15
C VAL A 50 4.00 -5.31 -14.81
N MET A 51 4.75 -4.46 -15.51
CA MET A 51 6.03 -4.84 -16.12
C MET A 51 7.02 -5.30 -15.04
N PHE A 52 7.20 -4.50 -13.98
CA PHE A 52 8.12 -4.82 -12.90
C PHE A 52 7.75 -6.13 -12.18
N PHE A 53 6.45 -6.33 -11.93
CA PHE A 53 5.94 -7.55 -11.32
C PHE A 53 6.18 -8.77 -12.23
N GLY A 54 5.90 -8.65 -13.54
CA GLY A 54 6.17 -9.71 -14.51
C GLY A 54 7.66 -10.08 -14.59
N GLU A 55 8.55 -9.08 -14.58
CA GLU A 55 10.00 -9.30 -14.58
C GLU A 55 10.51 -9.95 -13.28
N SER A 56 9.90 -9.62 -12.14
CA SER A 56 10.27 -10.23 -10.85
C SER A 56 10.08 -11.75 -10.83
N GLN A 57 9.16 -12.29 -11.63
CA GLN A 57 8.93 -13.73 -11.72
C GLN A 57 10.04 -14.49 -12.46
N ARG A 58 10.84 -13.76 -13.26
CA ARG A 58 11.87 -14.33 -14.15
C ARG A 58 13.28 -13.97 -13.71
N ASN A 59 13.44 -12.89 -12.94
CA ASN A 59 14.72 -12.37 -12.52
C ASN A 59 14.83 -12.28 -10.98
N PRO A 60 15.67 -13.12 -10.34
CA PRO A 60 15.85 -13.13 -8.89
C PRO A 60 16.30 -11.80 -8.29
N ILE A 61 17.08 -11.00 -9.02
CA ILE A 61 17.55 -9.69 -8.55
C ILE A 61 16.37 -8.72 -8.43
N ILE A 62 15.46 -8.76 -9.41
CA ILE A 62 14.24 -7.93 -9.41
C ILE A 62 13.30 -8.39 -8.31
N LEU A 63 13.15 -9.70 -8.10
CA LEU A 63 12.39 -10.26 -6.98
C LEU A 63 12.89 -9.76 -5.62
N GLN A 64 14.20 -9.82 -5.38
CA GLN A 64 14.78 -9.34 -4.12
C GLN A 64 14.51 -7.85 -3.91
N ARG A 65 14.57 -7.04 -4.97
CA ARG A 65 14.22 -5.62 -4.88
C ARG A 65 12.73 -5.39 -4.60
N LEU A 66 11.84 -6.18 -5.21
CA LEU A 66 10.42 -6.12 -4.91
C LEU A 66 10.14 -6.45 -3.44
N ILE A 67 10.78 -7.49 -2.90
CA ILE A 67 10.68 -7.86 -1.48
C ILE A 67 11.14 -6.70 -0.59
N ALA A 68 12.28 -6.10 -0.89
CA ALA A 68 12.79 -4.94 -0.15
C ALA A 68 11.82 -3.74 -0.20
N LEU A 69 11.25 -3.44 -1.37
CA LEU A 69 10.27 -2.35 -1.52
C LEU A 69 9.00 -2.59 -0.69
N ILE A 70 8.52 -3.84 -0.63
CA ILE A 70 7.36 -4.22 0.20
C ILE A 70 7.71 -4.03 1.68
N GLN A 71 8.87 -4.49 2.12
CA GLN A 71 9.34 -4.34 3.51
C GLN A 71 9.45 -2.85 3.90
N GLU A 72 10.08 -2.03 3.05
CA GLU A 72 10.18 -0.59 3.25
C GLU A 72 8.81 0.12 3.26
N GLY A 73 7.84 -0.40 2.51
CA GLY A 73 6.49 0.15 2.41
C GLY A 73 5.63 -0.07 3.66
N VAL A 74 5.97 -1.06 4.50
CA VAL A 74 5.27 -1.32 5.77
C VAL A 74 5.59 -0.26 6.82
N GLN A 75 6.84 0.21 6.85
CA GLN A 75 7.35 1.05 7.92
C GLN A 75 6.57 2.36 8.16
N PRO A 76 6.13 3.11 7.13
CA PRO A 76 5.40 4.36 7.33
C PRO A 76 4.09 4.14 8.09
N LEU A 77 3.28 3.18 7.64
CA LEU A 77 2.00 2.89 8.29
C LEU A 77 2.21 2.27 9.68
N TYR A 78 3.24 1.46 9.85
CA TYR A 78 3.62 0.93 11.17
C TYR A 78 3.92 2.05 12.16
N ASN A 79 4.78 3.00 11.76
CA ASN A 79 5.15 4.13 12.61
C ASN A 79 3.93 4.98 12.97
N PHE A 80 3.04 5.25 12.01
CA PHE A 80 1.80 5.96 12.26
C PHE A 80 0.87 5.23 13.24
N LEU A 81 0.63 3.93 13.04
CA LEU A 81 -0.23 3.16 13.94
C LEU A 81 0.36 3.07 15.37
N ARG A 82 1.68 3.05 15.48
CA ARG A 82 2.39 3.14 16.77
C ARG A 82 2.13 4.48 17.47
N THR A 83 2.12 5.62 16.76
CA THR A 83 1.78 6.92 17.39
C THR A 83 0.33 7.00 17.84
N ARG A 84 -0.57 6.25 17.19
CA ARG A 84 -1.98 6.08 17.59
C ARG A 84 -2.19 5.05 18.71
N GLY A 85 -1.13 4.49 19.28
CA GLY A 85 -1.18 3.60 20.45
C GLY A 85 -1.37 2.11 20.14
N ILE A 86 -1.41 1.71 18.87
CA ILE A 86 -1.53 0.30 18.48
C ILE A 86 -0.23 -0.45 18.83
N GLN A 87 -0.35 -1.65 19.40
CA GLN A 87 0.78 -2.46 19.89
C GLN A 87 0.83 -3.84 19.22
N GLY A 88 1.92 -4.59 19.46
CA GLY A 88 2.17 -5.90 18.84
C GLY A 88 3.02 -5.78 17.58
N GLU A 89 4.34 -5.64 17.73
CA GLU A 89 5.26 -5.32 16.63
C GLU A 89 5.18 -6.29 15.44
N GLU A 90 5.27 -7.59 15.70
CA GLU A 90 5.23 -8.63 14.66
C GLU A 90 3.84 -8.73 14.01
N ASP A 91 2.79 -8.83 14.83
CA ASP A 91 1.41 -8.95 14.36
C ASP A 91 0.97 -7.72 13.55
N LEU A 92 1.33 -6.52 13.99
CA LEU A 92 1.04 -5.27 13.30
C LEU A 92 1.77 -5.18 11.96
N THR A 93 3.05 -5.55 11.93
CA THR A 93 3.85 -5.60 10.69
C THR A 93 3.23 -6.58 9.68
N ILE A 94 2.81 -7.76 10.14
CA ILE A 94 2.13 -8.76 9.31
C ILE A 94 0.78 -8.24 8.83
N ALA A 95 -0.03 -7.64 9.70
CA ALA A 95 -1.34 -7.10 9.35
C ALA A 95 -1.22 -6.01 8.27
N ILE A 96 -0.27 -5.08 8.43
CA ILE A 96 0.03 -4.02 7.44
C ILE A 96 0.47 -4.64 6.11
N ARG A 97 1.38 -5.62 6.13
CA ARG A 97 1.83 -6.30 4.91
C ARG A 97 0.66 -6.97 4.20
N ASN A 98 -0.24 -7.60 4.94
CA ASN A 98 -1.40 -8.29 4.38
C ASN A 98 -2.35 -7.31 3.67
N ILE A 99 -2.70 -6.18 4.31
CA ILE A 99 -3.56 -5.18 3.66
C ILE A 99 -2.89 -4.53 2.45
N HIS A 100 -1.60 -4.17 2.52
CA HIS A 100 -0.86 -3.67 1.35
C HIS A 100 -0.89 -4.67 0.20
N THR A 101 -0.63 -5.94 0.49
CA THR A 101 -0.64 -7.01 -0.51
C THR A 101 -2.03 -7.16 -1.12
N SER A 102 -3.09 -7.16 -0.31
CA SER A 102 -4.47 -7.22 -0.80
C SER A 102 -4.80 -6.05 -1.73
N VAL A 103 -4.44 -4.82 -1.38
CA VAL A 103 -4.67 -3.63 -2.23
C VAL A 103 -3.90 -3.74 -3.56
N VAL A 104 -2.64 -4.17 -3.53
CA VAL A 104 -1.84 -4.39 -4.75
C VAL A 104 -2.44 -5.50 -5.61
N MET A 105 -2.86 -6.62 -5.01
CA MET A 105 -3.47 -7.74 -5.74
C MET A 105 -4.83 -7.35 -6.32
N TYR A 106 -5.64 -6.61 -5.58
CA TYR A 106 -6.87 -6.02 -6.10
C TYR A 106 -6.60 -5.16 -7.33
N PHE A 107 -5.62 -4.26 -7.25
CA PHE A 107 -5.19 -3.45 -8.39
C PHE A 107 -4.77 -4.32 -9.59
N LEU A 108 -3.91 -5.32 -9.38
CA LEU A 108 -3.38 -6.17 -10.46
C LEU A 108 -4.45 -7.02 -11.14
N LEU A 109 -5.45 -7.49 -10.38
CA LEU A 109 -6.44 -8.46 -10.87
C LEU A 109 -7.75 -7.82 -11.33
N LEU A 110 -8.22 -6.78 -10.65
CA LEU A 110 -9.57 -6.23 -10.81
C LEU A 110 -9.52 -4.71 -11.08
N GLY A 111 -8.81 -3.96 -10.24
CA GLY A 111 -8.80 -2.51 -10.23
C GLY A 111 -8.17 -1.85 -11.47
N ARG A 112 -7.43 -2.61 -12.30
CA ARG A 112 -6.82 -2.10 -13.54
C ARG A 112 -7.79 -1.98 -14.71
N THR A 113 -8.82 -2.82 -14.73
CA THR A 113 -9.84 -2.86 -15.79
C THR A 113 -11.17 -2.29 -15.32
N GLU A 114 -11.32 -2.10 -14.01
CA GLU A 114 -12.51 -1.52 -13.39
C GLU A 114 -12.52 0.00 -13.60
N ASN A 115 -13.49 0.48 -14.37
CA ASN A 115 -13.70 1.91 -14.63
C ASN A 115 -14.70 2.53 -13.65
N ASP A 116 -15.41 1.72 -12.86
CA ASP A 116 -16.33 2.21 -11.84
C ASP A 116 -15.57 2.67 -10.58
N LYS A 117 -15.45 4.00 -10.43
CA LYS A 117 -14.87 4.62 -9.23
C LYS A 117 -15.62 4.23 -7.94
N GLY A 118 -16.91 3.87 -8.04
CA GLY A 118 -17.71 3.39 -6.91
C GLY A 118 -17.27 2.02 -6.39
N GLU A 119 -16.75 1.14 -7.26
CA GLU A 119 -16.19 -0.15 -6.85
C GLU A 119 -14.87 0.04 -6.08
N HIS A 120 -14.00 0.95 -6.53
CA HIS A 120 -12.74 1.24 -5.84
C HIS A 120 -12.99 1.78 -4.42
N SER A 121 -13.87 2.77 -4.28
CA SER A 121 -14.22 3.35 -2.98
C SER A 121 -14.81 2.31 -2.03
N ARG A 122 -15.71 1.45 -2.53
CA ARG A 122 -16.30 0.37 -1.71
C ARG A 122 -15.28 -0.66 -1.29
N TYR A 123 -14.36 -1.05 -2.17
CA TYR A 123 -13.28 -1.97 -1.85
C TYR A 123 -12.40 -1.41 -0.72
N ILE A 124 -11.97 -0.14 -0.85
CA ILE A 124 -11.14 0.52 0.17
C ILE A 124 -11.87 0.62 1.50
N HIS A 125 -13.10 1.14 1.51
CA HIS A 125 -13.92 1.25 2.73
C HIS A 125 -14.07 -0.10 3.45
N THR A 126 -14.42 -1.15 2.71
CA THR A 126 -14.58 -2.50 3.29
C THR A 126 -13.26 -3.04 3.83
N THR A 127 -12.18 -2.84 3.09
CA THR A 127 -10.82 -3.31 3.44
C THR A 127 -10.31 -2.62 4.70
N VAL A 128 -10.50 -1.30 4.81
CA VAL A 128 -10.14 -0.52 6.01
C VAL A 128 -10.94 -1.00 7.23
N LYS A 129 -12.25 -1.15 7.09
CA LYS A 129 -13.11 -1.65 8.17
C LYS A 129 -12.71 -3.04 8.65
N GLN A 130 -12.27 -3.92 7.74
CA GLN A 130 -11.75 -5.23 8.11
C GLN A 130 -10.39 -5.14 8.82
N PHE A 131 -9.50 -4.29 8.33
CA PHE A 131 -8.19 -4.08 8.94
C PHE A 131 -8.28 -3.50 10.34
N LEU A 132 -9.16 -2.53 10.57
CA LEU A 132 -9.42 -1.99 11.90
C LEU A 132 -9.80 -3.08 12.89
N LYS A 133 -10.67 -4.03 12.52
CA LYS A 133 -11.05 -5.16 13.39
C LYS A 133 -9.88 -6.09 13.77
N ILE A 134 -8.80 -6.08 12.98
CA ILE A 134 -7.62 -6.92 13.23
C ILE A 134 -6.65 -6.22 14.18
N ILE A 135 -6.54 -4.89 14.08
CA ILE A 135 -5.56 -4.09 14.84
C ILE A 135 -6.14 -3.42 16.10
N SER A 136 -7.45 -3.49 16.32
CA SER A 136 -8.17 -2.98 17.50
C SER A 136 -8.38 -4.08 18.52
#